data_AF-A0A1Y1MQT9-F1
#
_entry.id   AF-A0A1Y1MQT9-F1
#
_cell.length_a   1.000
_cell.length_b   1.000
_cell.length_c   1.000
_cell.angle_alpha   90.00
_cell.angle_beta   90.00
_cell.angle_gamma   90.00
#
_symmetry.space_group_name_H-M   'P 1'
#
loop_
_entity.id
_entity.type
_entity.pdbx_description
1 polymer ?
#
loop_
_entity_poly.entity_id
_entity_poly.type
_entity_poly.pdbx_seq_one_letter_code
_entity_poly.pdbx_strand_id
1 'polypeptide(L)'
;MSAPTDTANLLQRLREAEERAAREEERANQEKERANRAETERDQAAIERDQEREKTRPTTLDEYLEACHNLVYARLTVETDLSKTTTGSIRAYHKLVPEHLKQWTSFFDEQSEMLSIIYSFFPVAERLFDNRAYLTTLGNKVSTAPIADEKMLENFLHNCVEEQVRCIIHELSKSEDFQRQLNIGSGIKFEN
;
A
#
# COMPACT_ATOMS: atom_id res chain seq x y z
N MET A 1 -28.17 -75.80 38.74
CA MET A 1 -27.17 -75.37 37.73
C MET A 1 -27.51 -73.93 37.36
N SER A 2 -26.75 -72.97 37.92
CA SER A 2 -26.98 -71.53 37.81
C SER A 2 -26.22 -71.00 36.59
N ALA A 3 -26.91 -70.50 35.56
CA ALA A 3 -26.27 -70.07 34.31
C ALA A 3 -26.96 -68.95 33.47
N PRO A 4 -28.19 -68.47 33.74
CA PRO A 4 -28.75 -67.36 32.93
C PRO A 4 -28.51 -65.94 33.48
N THR A 5 -28.18 -65.79 34.76
CA THR A 5 -28.09 -64.47 35.42
C THR A 5 -26.75 -63.76 35.19
N ASP A 6 -25.67 -64.52 35.02
CA ASP A 6 -24.31 -63.98 34.84
C ASP A 6 -24.08 -63.40 33.43
N THR A 7 -24.65 -64.05 32.42
CA THR A 7 -24.58 -63.60 31.01
C THR A 7 -25.37 -62.32 30.77
N ALA A 8 -26.54 -62.17 31.41
CA ALA A 8 -27.32 -60.92 31.34
C ALA A 8 -26.58 -59.73 31.99
N ASN A 9 -25.91 -59.95 33.13
CA ASN A 9 -25.12 -58.92 33.80
C ASN A 9 -23.90 -58.50 32.95
N LEU A 10 -23.20 -59.47 32.35
CA LEU A 10 -22.09 -59.22 31.44
C LEU A 10 -22.50 -58.42 30.20
N LEU A 11 -23.63 -58.74 29.57
CA LEU A 11 -24.16 -58.00 28.43
C LEU A 11 -24.53 -56.55 28.78
N GLN A 12 -25.07 -56.34 29.98
CA GLN A 12 -25.39 -54.99 30.45
C GLN A 12 -24.13 -54.16 30.71
N ARG A 13 -23.11 -54.74 31.33
CA ARG A 13 -21.80 -54.09 31.53
C ARG A 13 -21.10 -53.76 30.22
N LEU A 14 -21.26 -54.61 29.19
CA LEU A 14 -20.77 -54.36 27.83
C LEU A 14 -21.45 -53.15 27.20
N ARG A 15 -22.78 -53.04 27.25
CA ARG A 15 -23.51 -51.85 26.75
C ARG A 15 -23.11 -50.58 27.48
N GLU A 16 -22.98 -50.63 28.80
CA GLU A 16 -22.55 -49.47 29.59
C GLU A 16 -21.09 -49.06 29.28
N ALA A 17 -20.23 -50.01 28.91
CA ALA A 17 -18.87 -49.71 28.46
C ALA A 17 -18.86 -49.11 27.05
N GLU A 18 -19.67 -49.64 26.12
CA GLU A 18 -19.82 -49.10 24.77
C GLU A 18 -20.43 -47.70 24.77
N GLU A 19 -21.46 -47.44 25.56
CA GLU A 19 -22.03 -46.09 25.70
C GLU A 19 -21.04 -45.09 26.29
N ARG A 20 -20.22 -45.52 27.25
CA ARG A 20 -19.17 -44.66 27.82
C ARG A 20 -18.09 -44.35 26.79
N ALA A 21 -17.63 -45.37 26.04
CA ALA A 21 -16.66 -45.20 24.97
C ALA A 21 -17.20 -44.26 23.88
N ALA A 22 -18.45 -44.42 23.46
CA ALA A 22 -19.08 -43.54 22.46
C ALA A 22 -19.20 -42.09 22.94
N ARG A 23 -19.55 -41.86 24.23
CA ARG A 23 -19.59 -40.50 24.80
C ARG A 23 -18.22 -39.87 24.92
N GLU A 24 -17.19 -40.66 25.20
CA GLU A 24 -15.81 -40.20 25.29
C GLU A 24 -15.23 -39.86 23.92
N GLU A 25 -15.52 -40.68 22.90
CA GLU A 25 -15.18 -40.41 21.51
C GLU A 25 -15.88 -39.15 20.98
N GLU A 26 -17.18 -38.99 21.28
CA GLU A 26 -17.92 -37.78 20.91
C GLU A 26 -17.33 -36.53 21.57
N ARG A 27 -16.96 -36.60 22.85
CA ARG A 27 -16.29 -35.48 23.54
C ARG A 27 -14.92 -35.19 22.93
N ALA A 28 -14.13 -36.21 22.64
CA ALA A 28 -12.82 -36.04 22.02
C ALA A 28 -12.93 -35.42 20.62
N ASN A 29 -13.93 -35.82 19.83
CA ASN A 29 -14.22 -35.24 18.53
C ASN A 29 -14.67 -33.78 18.65
N GLN A 30 -15.56 -33.45 19.59
CA GLN A 30 -15.99 -32.08 19.85
C GLN A 30 -14.84 -31.18 20.33
N GLU A 31 -13.96 -31.69 21.18
CA GLU A 31 -12.78 -30.96 21.66
C GLU A 31 -11.77 -30.74 20.54
N LYS A 32 -11.54 -31.76 19.71
CA LYS A 32 -10.69 -31.65 18.51
C LYS A 32 -11.26 -30.65 17.51
N GLU A 33 -12.57 -30.66 17.26
CA GLU A 33 -13.20 -29.65 16.40
C GLU A 33 -13.08 -28.24 16.97
N ARG A 34 -13.27 -28.07 18.29
CA ARG A 34 -13.10 -26.76 18.94
C ARG A 34 -11.66 -26.29 18.85
N ALA A 35 -10.68 -27.18 19.04
CA ALA A 35 -9.27 -26.87 18.88
C ALA A 35 -8.95 -26.45 17.44
N ASN A 36 -9.41 -27.20 16.44
CA ASN A 36 -9.21 -26.88 15.02
C ASN A 36 -9.85 -25.54 14.62
N ARG A 37 -11.07 -25.25 15.11
CA ARG A 37 -11.72 -23.95 14.87
C ARG A 37 -10.92 -22.81 15.51
N ALA A 38 -10.49 -22.97 16.75
CA ALA A 38 -9.68 -21.97 17.45
C ALA A 38 -8.31 -21.74 16.78
N GLU A 39 -7.69 -22.78 16.24
CA GLU A 39 -6.45 -22.67 15.46
C GLU A 39 -6.67 -21.90 14.15
N THR A 40 -7.70 -22.27 13.39
CA THR A 40 -8.08 -21.58 12.14
C THR A 40 -8.37 -20.10 12.38
N GLU A 41 -9.12 -19.76 13.44
CA GLU A 41 -9.42 -18.37 13.81
C GLU A 41 -8.15 -17.59 14.20
N ARG A 42 -7.20 -18.22 14.91
CA ARG A 42 -5.92 -17.60 15.25
C ARG A 42 -5.07 -17.33 14.02
N ASP A 43 -5.00 -18.30 13.11
CA ASP A 43 -4.23 -18.17 11.87
C ASP A 43 -4.81 -17.06 11.00
N GLN A 44 -6.14 -17.02 10.86
CA GLN A 44 -6.82 -15.97 10.12
C GLN A 44 -6.58 -14.58 10.75
N ALA A 45 -6.71 -14.46 12.08
CA ALA A 45 -6.43 -13.21 12.78
C ALA A 45 -4.96 -12.78 12.67
N ALA A 46 -4.03 -13.73 12.64
CA ALA A 46 -2.61 -13.45 12.43
C ALA A 46 -2.35 -12.91 11.01
N ILE A 47 -2.95 -13.54 9.98
CA ILE A 47 -2.86 -13.08 8.58
C ILE A 47 -3.43 -11.68 8.43
N GLU A 48 -4.61 -11.41 8.98
CA GLU A 48 -5.26 -10.09 8.91
C GLU A 48 -4.42 -9.00 9.57
N ARG A 49 -3.88 -9.30 10.76
CA ARG A 49 -2.97 -8.39 11.47
C ARG A 49 -1.71 -8.10 10.66
N ASP A 50 -1.12 -9.12 10.06
CA ASP A 50 0.11 -8.96 9.28
C ASP A 50 -0.15 -8.17 7.99
N GLN A 51 -1.30 -8.37 7.33
CA GLN A 51 -1.74 -7.56 6.20
C GLN A 51 -1.96 -6.09 6.58
N GLU A 52 -2.57 -5.82 7.73
CA GLU A 52 -2.80 -4.44 8.15
C GLU A 52 -1.50 -3.73 8.54
N ARG A 53 -0.57 -4.47 9.17
CA ARG A 53 0.78 -3.99 9.45
C ARG A 53 1.53 -3.67 8.16
N GLU A 54 1.37 -4.47 7.11
CA GLU A 54 1.99 -4.25 5.81
C GLU A 54 1.47 -2.98 5.12
N LYS A 55 0.17 -2.66 5.27
CA LYS A 55 -0.41 -1.44 4.69
C LYS A 55 0.01 -0.16 5.42
N THR A 56 0.26 -0.26 6.73
CA THR A 56 0.48 0.88 7.62
C THR A 56 1.94 1.15 7.94
N ARG A 57 2.83 0.17 7.70
CA ARG A 57 4.27 0.39 7.85
C ARG A 57 4.79 1.41 6.81
N PRO A 58 5.77 2.26 7.19
CA PRO A 58 6.45 3.11 6.23
C PRO A 58 7.10 2.32 5.09
N THR A 59 7.22 2.97 3.94
CA THR A 59 7.77 2.37 2.71
C THR A 59 9.26 2.70 2.55
N THR A 60 9.99 1.82 1.88
CA THR A 60 11.32 2.14 1.33
C THR A 60 11.18 3.07 0.13
N LEU A 61 12.28 3.63 -0.40
CA LEU A 61 12.22 4.48 -1.60
C LEU A 61 11.56 3.75 -2.78
N ASP A 62 11.98 2.52 -3.07
CA ASP A 62 11.44 1.74 -4.20
C ASP A 62 9.96 1.44 -4.03
N GLU A 63 9.57 0.97 -2.84
CA GLU A 63 8.16 0.71 -2.50
C GLU A 63 7.33 1.99 -2.58
N TYR A 64 7.89 3.14 -2.18
CA TYR A 64 7.23 4.44 -2.23
C TYR A 64 7.00 4.89 -3.68
N LEU A 65 8.03 4.86 -4.52
CA LEU A 65 7.93 5.24 -5.93
C LEU A 65 6.92 4.36 -6.68
N GLU A 66 6.97 3.04 -6.46
CA GLU A 66 6.00 2.11 -7.01
C GLU A 66 4.58 2.39 -6.50
N ALA A 67 4.42 2.64 -5.19
CA ALA A 67 3.13 2.93 -4.60
C ALA A 67 2.55 4.28 -5.07
N CYS A 68 3.35 5.33 -5.21
CA CYS A 68 2.95 6.60 -5.79
C CYS A 68 2.42 6.40 -7.21
N HIS A 69 3.14 5.62 -8.04
CA HIS A 69 2.68 5.32 -9.40
C HIS A 69 1.36 4.55 -9.41
N ASN A 70 1.32 3.39 -8.75
CA ASN A 70 0.20 2.46 -8.85
C ASN A 70 -1.05 2.94 -8.09
N LEU A 71 -0.88 3.60 -6.95
CA LEU A 71 -1.97 3.97 -6.07
C LEU A 71 -2.44 5.41 -6.27
N VAL A 72 -1.59 6.32 -6.76
CA VAL A 72 -1.93 7.75 -6.92
C VAL A 72 -1.97 8.14 -8.40
N TYR A 73 -0.85 8.03 -9.13
CA TYR A 73 -0.74 8.55 -10.50
C TYR A 73 -1.62 7.80 -11.50
N ALA A 74 -1.66 6.47 -11.40
CA ALA A 74 -2.50 5.64 -12.26
C ALA A 74 -4.01 5.88 -12.05
N ARG A 75 -4.40 6.57 -10.97
CA ARG A 75 -5.80 6.93 -10.68
C ARG A 75 -6.19 8.31 -11.20
N LEU A 76 -5.25 9.05 -11.77
CA LEU A 76 -5.52 10.32 -12.42
C LEU A 76 -6.42 10.11 -13.64
N THR A 77 -7.54 10.82 -13.68
CA THR A 77 -8.42 10.87 -14.84
C THR A 77 -8.61 12.32 -15.29
N VAL A 78 -8.85 12.52 -16.57
CA VAL A 78 -9.04 13.84 -17.19
C VAL A 78 -10.44 13.87 -17.79
N GLU A 79 -11.14 15.00 -17.67
CA GLU A 79 -12.46 15.18 -18.28
C GLU A 79 -12.33 15.15 -19.81
N THR A 80 -13.08 14.24 -20.43
CA THR A 80 -13.08 14.03 -21.88
C THR A 80 -14.26 14.70 -22.56
N ASP A 81 -15.31 15.03 -21.81
CA ASP A 81 -16.48 15.74 -22.31
C ASP A 81 -16.15 17.23 -22.50
N LEU A 82 -15.97 17.62 -23.77
CA LEU A 82 -15.66 19.00 -24.15
C LEU A 82 -16.64 20.04 -23.58
N SER A 83 -17.90 19.68 -23.33
CA SER A 83 -18.88 20.60 -22.74
C SER A 83 -18.61 20.97 -21.29
N LYS A 84 -17.81 20.15 -20.59
CA LYS A 84 -17.40 20.31 -19.19
C LYS A 84 -15.95 20.77 -19.04
N THR A 85 -15.19 20.77 -20.14
CA THR A 85 -13.84 21.33 -20.15
C THR A 85 -13.87 22.86 -20.14
N THR A 86 -12.79 23.46 -19.64
CA THR A 86 -12.65 24.91 -19.65
C THR A 86 -12.59 25.44 -21.09
N THR A 87 -13.66 26.08 -21.56
CA THR A 87 -13.69 26.79 -22.84
C THR A 87 -13.15 28.22 -22.66
N GLY A 88 -11.89 28.31 -22.22
CA GLY A 88 -11.22 29.59 -21.98
C GLY A 88 -10.40 30.05 -23.19
N SER A 89 -10.37 31.36 -23.43
CA SER A 89 -9.31 31.96 -24.26
C SER A 89 -7.99 31.81 -23.50
N ILE A 90 -6.95 31.27 -24.15
CA ILE A 90 -5.61 31.12 -23.57
C ILE A 90 -5.09 32.50 -23.22
N ARG A 91 -5.09 32.85 -21.93
CA ARG A 91 -4.53 34.11 -21.42
C ARG A 91 -3.04 33.95 -21.14
N ALA A 92 -2.27 33.61 -22.17
CA ALA A 92 -0.80 33.53 -22.10
C ALA A 92 -0.13 34.88 -22.44
N TYR A 93 -0.80 36.01 -22.16
CA TYR A 93 -0.21 37.33 -22.36
C TYR A 93 1.02 37.47 -21.48
N HIS A 94 2.15 37.86 -22.07
CA HIS A 94 3.45 38.01 -21.39
C HIS A 94 4.05 36.71 -20.82
N LYS A 95 3.53 35.52 -21.18
CA LYS A 95 4.20 34.24 -20.87
C LYS A 95 5.08 33.83 -22.04
N LEU A 96 6.29 33.32 -21.75
CA LEU A 96 7.12 32.68 -22.77
C LEU A 96 6.47 31.36 -23.18
N VAL A 97 5.94 31.30 -24.40
CA VAL A 97 5.38 30.08 -24.98
C VAL A 97 6.38 29.52 -25.97
N PRO A 98 6.82 28.26 -25.85
CA PRO A 98 7.73 27.67 -26.81
C PRO A 98 7.07 27.62 -28.20
N GLU A 99 7.75 28.14 -29.22
CA GLU A 99 7.28 28.09 -30.61
C GLU A 99 7.31 26.65 -31.17
N HIS A 100 8.23 25.82 -30.65
CA HIS A 100 8.43 24.45 -31.07
C HIS A 100 8.68 23.53 -29.87
N LEU A 101 8.03 22.37 -29.88
CA LEU A 101 8.39 21.27 -29.00
C LEU A 101 9.54 20.48 -29.64
N LYS A 102 10.63 20.27 -28.90
CA LYS A 102 11.76 19.44 -29.33
C LYS A 102 11.85 18.21 -28.44
N GLN A 103 12.23 17.09 -29.05
CA GLN A 103 12.53 15.88 -28.31
C GLN A 103 13.75 16.10 -27.40
N TRP A 104 13.65 15.69 -26.14
CA TRP A 104 14.77 15.62 -25.22
C TRP A 104 15.53 14.30 -25.46
N THR A 105 16.48 14.32 -26.38
CA THR A 105 17.15 13.10 -26.87
C THR A 105 18.04 12.42 -25.82
N SER A 106 18.59 13.19 -24.88
CA SER A 106 19.48 12.73 -23.81
C SER A 106 18.75 12.40 -22.50
N PHE A 107 17.41 12.46 -22.48
CA PHE A 107 16.64 12.34 -21.24
C PHE A 107 16.93 11.06 -20.45
N PHE A 108 17.00 9.91 -21.12
CA PHE A 108 17.24 8.63 -20.44
C PHE A 108 18.63 8.54 -19.82
N ASP A 109 19.64 9.10 -20.50
CA ASP A 109 21.01 9.11 -20.00
C ASP A 109 21.12 10.02 -18.78
N GLU A 110 20.60 11.25 -18.88
CA GLU A 110 20.57 12.21 -17.78
C GLU A 110 19.75 11.70 -16.58
N GLN A 111 18.60 11.06 -16.83
CA GLN A 111 17.77 10.47 -15.79
C GLN A 111 18.51 9.33 -15.08
N SER A 112 19.18 8.45 -15.83
CA SER A 112 19.92 7.31 -15.25
C SER A 112 21.10 7.79 -14.41
N GLU A 113 21.81 8.82 -14.86
CA GLU A 113 22.88 9.47 -14.09
C GLU A 113 22.34 10.05 -12.78
N MET A 114 21.24 10.81 -12.84
CA MET A 114 20.63 11.42 -11.65
C MET A 114 20.11 10.38 -10.67
N LEU A 115 19.46 9.32 -11.14
CA LEU A 115 19.03 8.21 -10.28
C LEU A 115 20.25 7.54 -9.64
N SER A 116 21.32 7.29 -10.39
CA SER A 116 22.54 6.70 -9.84
C SER A 116 23.13 7.55 -8.71
N ILE A 117 23.13 8.88 -8.86
CA ILE A 117 23.53 9.81 -7.80
C ILE A 117 22.59 9.66 -6.60
N ILE A 118 21.28 9.74 -6.79
CA ILE A 118 20.29 9.63 -5.70
C ILE A 118 20.50 8.32 -4.92
N TYR A 119 20.54 7.19 -5.62
CA TYR A 119 20.69 5.87 -5.01
C TYR A 119 22.05 5.66 -4.33
N SER A 120 23.09 6.41 -4.73
CA SER A 120 24.39 6.36 -4.04
C SER A 120 24.38 7.02 -2.64
N PHE A 121 23.45 7.95 -2.40
CA PHE A 121 23.29 8.65 -1.13
C PHE A 121 22.06 8.18 -0.32
N PHE A 122 21.10 7.51 -0.95
CA PHE A 122 19.85 7.13 -0.28
C PHE A 122 20.03 5.84 0.54
N PRO A 123 19.57 5.78 1.80
CA PRO A 123 19.53 4.54 2.56
C PRO A 123 18.40 3.62 2.05
N VAL A 124 18.63 2.88 0.96
CA VAL A 124 17.60 2.11 0.23
C VAL A 124 16.83 1.09 1.07
N ALA A 125 17.42 0.58 2.16
CA ALA A 125 16.78 -0.39 3.05
C ALA A 125 15.91 0.27 4.13
N GLU A 126 16.04 1.59 4.33
CA GLU A 126 15.29 2.31 5.35
C GLU A 126 13.88 2.63 4.88
N ARG A 127 12.95 2.56 5.84
CA ARG A 127 11.52 2.77 5.62
C ARG A 127 11.14 4.15 6.13
N LEU A 128 11.34 5.16 5.28
CA LEU A 128 11.27 6.57 5.67
C LEU A 128 10.02 7.29 5.11
N PHE A 129 9.26 6.63 4.23
CA PHE A 129 8.22 7.29 3.44
C PHE A 129 6.80 6.87 3.81
N ASP A 130 5.81 7.60 3.29
CA ASP A 130 4.41 7.34 3.58
C ASP A 130 4.02 5.90 3.29
N ASN A 131 3.14 5.38 4.15
CA ASN A 131 2.65 4.03 4.02
C ASN A 131 1.64 3.89 2.87
N ARG A 132 1.41 2.64 2.44
CA ARG A 132 0.50 2.32 1.33
C ARG A 132 -0.94 2.71 1.63
N ALA A 133 -1.37 2.67 2.89
CA ALA A 133 -2.72 3.09 3.30
C ALA A 133 -2.96 4.58 3.05
N TYR A 134 -1.98 5.44 3.37
CA TYR A 134 -2.03 6.87 3.09
C TYR A 134 -2.09 7.13 1.58
N LEU A 135 -1.19 6.52 0.80
CA LEU A 135 -1.14 6.69 -0.65
C LEU A 135 -2.43 6.19 -1.33
N THR A 136 -3.03 5.11 -0.83
CA THR A 136 -4.34 4.64 -1.30
C THR A 136 -5.43 5.69 -1.05
N THR A 137 -5.43 6.29 0.14
CA THR A 137 -6.38 7.35 0.50
C THR A 137 -6.19 8.58 -0.38
N LEU A 138 -4.94 8.98 -0.63
CA LEU A 138 -4.61 10.08 -1.52
C LEU A 138 -5.11 9.80 -2.94
N GLY A 139 -4.83 8.61 -3.47
CA GLY A 139 -5.31 8.18 -4.78
C GLY A 139 -6.83 8.13 -4.91
N ASN A 140 -7.55 7.71 -3.87
CA ASN A 140 -9.02 7.75 -3.84
C ASN A 140 -9.53 9.19 -4.00
N LYS A 141 -8.87 10.17 -3.35
CA LYS A 141 -9.21 11.60 -3.50
C LYS A 141 -8.97 12.09 -4.92
N VAL A 142 -7.84 11.70 -5.53
CA VAL A 142 -7.52 12.03 -6.93
C VAL A 142 -8.61 11.50 -7.87
N SER A 143 -9.09 10.27 -7.65
CA SER A 143 -10.11 9.65 -8.51
C SER A 143 -11.54 10.15 -8.28
N THR A 144 -11.77 11.09 -7.34
CA THR A 144 -13.14 11.54 -7.00
C THR A 144 -13.80 12.31 -8.14
N ALA A 145 -13.01 13.05 -8.93
CA ALA A 145 -13.48 13.75 -10.11
C ALA A 145 -12.36 13.82 -11.16
N PRO A 146 -12.67 13.67 -12.45
CA PRO A 146 -11.71 13.92 -13.52
C PRO A 146 -11.23 15.37 -13.51
N ILE A 147 -9.95 15.60 -13.80
CA ILE A 147 -9.39 16.96 -13.95
C ILE A 147 -10.06 17.65 -15.14
N ALA A 148 -10.78 18.73 -14.87
CA ALA A 148 -11.52 19.49 -15.88
C ALA A 148 -10.99 20.92 -16.11
N ASP A 149 -10.15 21.43 -15.21
CA ASP A 149 -9.59 22.78 -15.26
C ASP A 149 -8.18 22.88 -14.66
N GLU A 150 -7.56 24.05 -14.83
CA GLU A 150 -6.20 24.35 -14.34
C GLU A 150 -6.10 24.25 -12.81
N LYS A 151 -7.15 24.63 -12.08
CA LYS A 151 -7.12 24.62 -10.61
C LYS A 151 -7.10 23.20 -10.06
N MET A 152 -7.86 22.31 -10.68
CA MET A 152 -7.84 20.88 -10.37
C MET A 152 -6.46 20.26 -10.67
N LEU A 153 -5.85 20.62 -11.80
CA LEU A 153 -4.51 20.17 -12.15
C LEU A 153 -3.46 20.68 -11.17
N GLU A 154 -3.47 21.98 -10.85
CA GLU A 154 -2.60 22.60 -9.87
C GLU A 154 -2.69 21.88 -8.51
N ASN A 155 -3.92 21.62 -8.04
CA ASN A 155 -4.13 20.91 -6.79
C ASN A 155 -3.61 19.47 -6.83
N PHE A 156 -3.74 18.78 -7.96
CA PHE A 156 -3.14 17.46 -8.14
C PHE A 156 -1.61 17.52 -8.08
N LEU A 157 -0.99 18.44 -8.84
CA LEU A 157 0.48 18.58 -8.87
C LEU A 157 1.05 18.89 -7.49
N HIS A 158 0.47 19.86 -6.78
CA HIS A 158 0.90 20.21 -5.42
C HIS A 158 0.82 19.02 -4.45
N ASN A 159 -0.33 18.33 -4.40
CA ASN A 159 -0.56 17.32 -3.37
C ASN A 159 -0.02 15.94 -3.72
N CYS A 160 0.14 15.62 -5.01
CA CYS A 160 0.45 14.27 -5.47
C CYS A 160 1.82 14.15 -6.14
N VAL A 161 2.41 15.25 -6.61
CA VAL A 161 3.74 15.23 -7.23
C VAL A 161 4.74 15.98 -6.36
N GLU A 162 4.49 17.26 -6.10
CA GLU A 162 5.46 18.15 -5.46
C GLU A 162 5.73 17.76 -4.01
N GLU A 163 4.69 17.43 -3.23
CA GLU A 163 4.85 17.01 -1.83
C GLU A 163 5.67 15.71 -1.71
N GLN A 164 5.47 14.76 -2.63
CA GLN A 164 6.15 13.48 -2.68
C GLN A 164 7.63 13.67 -3.01
N VAL A 165 7.92 14.52 -3.99
CA VAL A 165 9.30 14.89 -4.33
C VAL A 165 9.94 15.65 -3.16
N ARG A 166 9.20 16.54 -2.49
CA ARG A 166 9.67 17.28 -1.31
C ARG A 166 10.07 16.31 -0.19
N CYS A 167 9.28 15.27 0.07
CA CYS A 167 9.60 14.23 1.06
C CYS A 167 10.91 13.50 0.72
N ILE A 168 11.10 13.08 -0.53
CA ILE A 168 12.34 12.42 -0.99
C ILE A 168 13.56 13.33 -0.81
N ILE A 169 13.45 14.58 -1.26
CA ILE A 169 14.55 15.53 -1.15
C ILE A 169 14.82 15.92 0.31
N HIS A 170 13.79 15.98 1.16
CA HIS A 170 13.97 16.23 2.59
C HIS A 170 14.77 15.12 3.29
N GLU A 171 14.53 13.86 2.95
CA GLU A 171 15.31 12.75 3.49
C GLU A 171 16.76 12.78 2.98
N LEU A 172 16.94 13.03 1.68
CA LEU A 172 18.28 13.17 1.08
C LEU A 172 19.07 14.37 1.62
N SER A 173 18.40 15.48 1.90
CA SER A 173 19.06 16.69 2.40
C SER A 173 19.60 16.51 3.83
N LYS A 174 19.31 15.41 4.52
CA LYS A 174 19.98 15.08 5.79
C LYS A 174 21.46 14.71 5.60
N SER A 175 21.87 14.35 4.38
CA SER A 175 23.26 14.08 4.02
C SER A 175 23.96 15.34 3.51
N GLU A 176 24.98 15.82 4.24
CA GLU A 176 25.78 16.96 3.79
C GLU A 176 26.52 16.68 2.46
N ASP A 177 26.91 15.44 2.21
CA ASP A 177 27.60 15.08 0.97
C ASP A 177 26.63 15.15 -0.22
N PHE A 178 25.38 14.73 -0.04
CA PHE A 178 24.34 14.92 -1.05
C PHE A 178 24.06 16.40 -1.33
N GLN A 179 23.94 17.21 -0.26
CA GLN A 179 23.76 18.65 -0.38
C GLN A 179 24.86 19.28 -1.25
N ARG A 180 26.13 18.92 -1.00
CA ARG A 180 27.28 19.41 -1.79
C ARG A 180 27.25 18.88 -3.23
N GLN A 181 26.90 17.61 -3.43
CA GLN A 181 26.91 16.97 -4.75
C GLN A 181 25.92 17.62 -5.73
N LEU A 182 24.69 17.92 -5.27
CA LEU A 182 23.65 18.54 -6.11
C LEU A 182 23.48 20.05 -5.88
N ASN A 183 24.28 20.65 -5.00
CA ASN A 183 24.14 22.03 -4.57
C ASN A 183 22.71 22.35 -4.09
N ILE A 184 22.12 21.43 -3.34
CA ILE A 184 20.80 21.56 -2.72
C ILE A 184 21.01 21.85 -1.24
N GLY A 185 20.30 22.84 -0.70
CA GLY A 185 20.35 23.17 0.73
C GLY A 185 19.59 22.16 1.58
N SER A 186 18.90 22.64 2.62
CA SER A 186 18.13 21.79 3.54
C SER A 186 16.86 21.17 2.93
N GLY A 187 16.57 21.43 1.65
CA GLY A 187 15.43 20.90 0.94
C GLY A 187 15.02 21.78 -0.24
N ILE A 188 13.83 21.52 -0.76
CA ILE A 188 13.21 22.29 -1.84
C ILE A 188 11.84 22.79 -1.42
N LYS A 189 11.41 23.89 -2.05
CA LYS A 189 10.07 24.42 -1.96
C LYS A 189 9.59 24.73 -3.37
N PHE A 190 8.39 24.27 -3.69
CA PHE A 190 7.71 24.63 -4.92
C PHE A 190 6.90 25.90 -4.66
N GLU A 191 7.06 26.90 -5.53
CA GLU A 191 6.30 28.15 -5.50
C GLU A 191 5.57 28.29 -6.84
N ASN A 192 4.26 28.53 -6.76
CA ASN A 192 3.41 28.89 -7.90
C ASN A 192 3.01 30.36 -7.81
#